data_AF-A0A521K6M7-F1
#
_entry.id   AF-A0A521K6M7-F1
#
_cell.length_a   1.000
_cell.length_b   1.000
_cell.length_c   1.000
_cell.angle_alpha   90.00
_cell.angle_beta   90.00
_cell.angle_gamma   90.00
#
_symmetry.space_group_name_H-M   'P 1'
#
loop_
_entity.id
_entity.type
_entity.pdbx_description
1 polymer ?
#
loop_
_entity_poly.entity_id
_entity_poly.type
_entity_poly.pdbx_seq_one_letter_code
_entity_poly.pdbx_strand_id
1 'polypeptide(L)' 'MSQDNLIKMKSSASGHIVWTRKNKKKLANSKLELKKFDPVVRKRVKYKESKK' A
#
# COMPACT_ATOMS: atom_id res chain seq x y z
N MET A 1 -10.96 -3.27 -17.87
CA MET A 1 -10.59 -4.51 -17.15
C MET A 1 -9.85 -4.15 -15.87
N SER A 2 -10.19 -4.79 -14.75
CA SER A 2 -10.25 -4.26 -13.38
C SER A 2 -8.91 -4.13 -12.60
N GLN A 3 -7.78 -3.89 -13.27
CA GLN A 3 -6.45 -3.85 -12.62
C GLN A 3 -5.74 -2.49 -12.67
N ASP A 4 -6.27 -1.52 -13.41
CA ASP A 4 -5.62 -0.20 -13.51
C ASP A 4 -5.47 0.45 -12.14
N ASN A 5 -6.48 0.32 -11.28
CA ASN A 5 -6.51 0.93 -9.97
C ASN A 5 -5.74 0.15 -8.89
N LEU A 6 -5.06 -0.95 -9.23
CA LEU A 6 -4.35 -1.79 -8.28
C LEU A 6 -2.95 -1.23 -7.98
N ILE A 7 -2.61 -1.11 -6.70
CA ILE A 7 -1.32 -0.60 -6.20
C ILE A 7 -0.72 -1.56 -5.19
N LYS A 8 0.62 -1.63 -5.23
CA LYS A 8 1.46 -2.33 -4.26
C LYS A 8 1.71 -1.41 -3.07
N MET A 9 1.40 -1.88 -1.87
CA MET A 9 1.77 -1.22 -0.62
C MET A 9 2.81 -2.08 0.09
N LYS A 10 4.00 -1.53 0.35
CA LYS A 10 5.09 -2.23 1.03
C LYS A 10 5.19 -1.77 2.48
N SER A 11 5.37 -2.71 3.41
CA SER A 11 5.67 -2.40 4.80
C SER A 11 7.04 -1.70 4.91
N SER A 12 7.16 -0.74 5.83
CA SER A 12 8.45 -0.08 6.11
C SER A 12 9.39 -0.92 6.97
N ALA A 13 8.88 -1.93 7.68
CA ALA A 13 9.66 -2.76 8.61
C ALA A 13 9.88 -4.19 8.11
N SER A 14 9.09 -4.66 7.14
CA SER A 14 9.23 -6.00 6.58
C SER A 14 9.10 -6.02 5.06
N GLY A 15 9.43 -7.16 4.46
CA GLY A 15 9.18 -7.45 3.05
C GLY A 15 7.70 -7.71 2.72
N HIS A 16 6.78 -7.53 3.66
CA HIS A 16 5.36 -7.80 3.43
C HIS A 16 4.75 -6.79 2.46
N ILE A 17 4.04 -7.30 1.45
CA ILE A 17 3.39 -6.51 0.41
C ILE A 17 1.91 -6.82 0.45
N VAL A 18 1.09 -5.77 0.51
CA VAL A 18 -0.35 -5.88 0.34
C VAL A 18 -0.76 -5.18 -0.94
N TRP A 19 -1.70 -5.79 -1.65
CA TRP A 19 -2.30 -5.21 -2.84
C TRP A 19 -3.60 -4.53 -2.46
N THR A 20 -3.74 -3.26 -2.86
CA THR A 20 -4.94 -2.48 -2.59
C THR A 20 -5.37 -1.73 -3.83
N ARG A 21 -6.64 -1.33 -3.88
CA ARG A 21 -7.17 -0.48 -4.96
C ARG A 21 -7.19 0.98 -4.49
N LYS A 22 -6.75 1.92 -5.33
CA LYS A 22 -6.96 3.36 -5.09
C LYS A 22 -7.82 3.99 -6.17
N ASN A 23 -8.60 4.99 -5.78
CA ASN A 23 -9.32 5.80 -6.74
C ASN A 23 -8.37 6.82 -7.39
N LYS A 24 -7.88 6.51 -8.59
CA LYS A 24 -6.96 7.36 -9.35
C LYS A 24 -7.51 8.76 -9.62
N LYS A 25 -8.83 8.95 -9.75
CA LYS A 25 -9.41 10.27 -10.06
C LYS A 25 -9.26 11.27 -8.90
N LYS A 26 -9.41 10.80 -7.66
CA LYS A 26 -9.37 11.66 -6.46
C LYS A 26 -7.98 11.72 -5.82
N LEU A 27 -7.18 10.67 -5.97
CA LEU A 27 -5.88 10.50 -5.29
C LEU A 27 -4.72 10.33 -6.29
N ALA A 28 -4.79 10.99 -7.45
CA ALA A 28 -3.75 10.94 -8.48
C ALA A 28 -2.40 11.45 -7.96
N ASN A 29 -2.42 12.52 -7.16
CA ASN A 29 -1.23 13.32 -6.82
C ASN A 29 -0.62 12.98 -5.45
N SER A 30 -1.25 12.11 -4.66
CA SER A 30 -0.81 11.81 -3.30
C SER A 30 -0.34 10.37 -3.18
N LYS A 31 0.88 10.19 -2.64
CA LYS A 31 1.36 8.88 -2.21
C LYS A 31 0.61 8.47 -0.95
N LEU A 32 -0.01 7.29 -0.96
CA LEU A 32 -0.68 6.75 0.22
C LEU A 32 0.34 6.26 1.25
N GLU A 33 0.18 6.73 2.48
CA GLU A 33 0.84 6.16 3.67
C GLU A 33 -0.23 5.69 4.64
N LEU A 34 -0.28 4.38 4.89
CA LEU A 34 -1.31 3.78 5.75
C LEU A 34 -0.64 2.99 6.87
N LYS A 35 -1.10 3.17 8.12
CA LYS A 35 -0.72 2.27 9.21
C LYS A 35 -1.53 0.99 9.09
N LYS A 36 -0.88 -0.12 8.75
CA LYS A 36 -1.50 -1.45 8.71
C LYS A 36 -0.73 -2.42 9.59
N PHE A 37 -1.41 -3.49 9.98
CA PHE A 37 -0.78 -4.57 10.71
C PHE A 37 0.23 -5.28 9.80
N ASP A 38 1.41 -5.53 10.32
CA ASP A 38 2.44 -6.33 9.69
C ASP A 38 2.45 -7.72 10.37
N PRO A 39 2.10 -8.81 9.65
CA PRO A 39 2.07 -10.14 10.23
C PRO A 39 3.47 -10.68 10.59
N VAL A 40 4.53 -10.15 9.97
CA VAL A 40 5.92 -10.59 10.21
C VAL A 40 6.43 -10.01 11.53
N VAL A 41 6.28 -8.70 11.72
CA VAL A 41 6.75 -7.99 12.92
C VAL A 41 5.70 -8.00 14.04
N ARG A 42 4.46 -8.44 13.74
CA ARG A 42 3.28 -8.46 14.63
C ARG A 42 2.97 -7.10 15.26
N LYS A 43 3.26 -6.01 14.54
CA LYS A 43 3.02 -4.63 14.97
C LYS A 43 2.34 -3.84 13.86
N ARG A 44 1.66 -2.74 14.21
CA ARG A 44 1.12 -1.80 13.21
C ARG A 44 2.25 -0.91 12.71
N VAL A 45 2.59 -1.05 11.44
CA VAL A 45 3.68 -0.34 10.78
C VAL A 45 3.12 0.53 9.67
N LYS A 46 3.83 1.60 9.30
CA LYS A 46 3.51 2.39 8.12
C LYS A 46 3.80 1.57 6.86
N TYR A 47 2.80 1.46 6.01
CA TYR A 47 2.91 0.95 4.65
C TYR A 47 2.97 2.13 3.69
N LYS A 48 3.90 2.06 2.75
CA LYS A 48 4.09 3.08 1.70
C LYS A 48 3.72 2.50 0.34
N GLU A 49 3.17 3.34 -0.53
CA GLU A 49 2.99 2.97 -1.93
C GLU A 49 4.34 2.66 -2.58
N SER A 50 4.43 1.48 -3.19
CA SER A 50 5.52 1.09 -4.07
C SER A 50 5.04 1.15 -5.51
N LYS A 51 5.95 1.54 -6.40
CA LYS A 51 5.67 1.50 -7.84
C LYS A 51 5.39 0.04 -8.25
N LYS A 52 4.40 -0.14 -9.14
CA LYS A 52 4.07 -1.44 -9.73
C LYS A 52 5.25 -1.93 -10.55
#